data_AF-A0A256HC51-F1
#
_entry.id   AF-A0A256HC51-F1
#
_cell.length_a   1.000
_cell.length_b   1.000
_cell.length_c   1.000
_cell.angle_alpha   90.00
_cell.angle_beta   90.00
_cell.angle_gamma   90.00
#
_symmetry.space_group_name_H-M   'P 1'
#
loop_
_entity.id
_entity.type
_entity.pdbx_description
1 polymer ?
#
loop_
_entity_poly.entity_id
_entity_poly.type
_entity_poly.pdbx_seq_one_letter_code
_entity_poly.pdbx_strand_id
1 'polypeptide(L)'
;MTVPDRFPAVLAATAMGVYLLLVVGATTSLTEAAAACSGWPLCGDGAALPTESAGWVALGHRAIAAVVGVLVALSVALAWLDGASRRVRAALAAALLLFPAQSGVGALVAVGDLPVSLGPVHLLLGVAIFGAVLAALAWWLEASTGAPDDAPVDFQPGTDDLPPVEEAPEPEIPRATLPRLKATAAAYFRLMKPRLMWLLCLVAAAA
;
A
#
# COMPACT_ATOMS: atom_id res chain seq x y z
N MET A 1 -2.48 6.02 -20.91
CA MET A 1 -1.42 6.27 -19.91
C MET A 1 -0.17 6.70 -20.63
N THR A 2 0.11 8.00 -20.62
CA THR A 2 1.38 8.55 -21.10
C THR A 2 2.50 8.06 -20.18
N VAL A 3 3.75 8.10 -20.63
CA VAL A 3 4.93 7.61 -19.88
C VAL A 3 5.06 8.17 -18.45
N PRO A 4 4.72 9.46 -18.16
CA PRO A 4 4.79 10.02 -16.80
C PRO A 4 3.84 9.37 -15.76
N ASP A 5 2.72 8.79 -16.19
CA ASP A 5 1.70 8.24 -15.27
C ASP A 5 2.03 6.82 -14.77
N ARG A 6 3.06 6.19 -15.34
CA ARG A 6 3.33 4.76 -15.11
C ARG A 6 3.93 4.49 -13.75
N PHE A 7 4.90 5.31 -13.33
CA PHE A 7 5.58 5.12 -12.04
C PHE A 7 4.63 5.17 -10.84
N PRO A 8 3.78 6.20 -10.65
CA PRO A 8 2.87 6.23 -9.51
C PRO A 8 1.86 5.08 -9.52
N ALA A 9 1.36 4.69 -10.69
CA ALA A 9 0.45 3.56 -10.80
C ALA A 9 1.11 2.23 -10.38
N VAL A 10 2.34 1.98 -10.85
CA VAL A 10 3.09 0.77 -10.49
C VAL A 10 3.48 0.78 -9.01
N LEU A 11 3.92 1.92 -8.48
CA LEU A 11 4.29 2.05 -7.07
C LEU A 11 3.09 1.86 -6.14
N ALA A 12 1.94 2.44 -6.47
CA ALA A 12 0.69 2.23 -5.74
C ALA A 12 0.21 0.77 -5.82
N ALA A 13 0.29 0.15 -7.00
CA ALA A 13 -0.02 -1.27 -7.16
C ALA A 13 0.93 -2.16 -6.34
N THR A 14 2.21 -1.79 -6.27
CA THR A 14 3.20 -2.49 -5.45
C THR A 14 2.85 -2.39 -3.96
N ALA A 15 2.53 -1.19 -3.47
CA ALA A 15 2.14 -0.98 -2.08
C ALA A 15 0.91 -1.81 -1.70
N MET A 16 -0.12 -1.79 -2.56
CA MET A 16 -1.33 -2.59 -2.37
C MET A 16 -1.05 -4.10 -2.45
N GLY A 17 -0.17 -4.52 -3.37
CA GLY A 17 0.23 -5.92 -3.51
C GLY A 17 0.97 -6.45 -2.28
N VAL A 18 1.89 -5.67 -1.71
CA VAL A 18 2.58 -6.04 -0.47
C VAL A 18 1.60 -6.09 0.70
N TYR A 19 0.66 -5.14 0.79
CA TYR A 19 -0.40 -5.19 1.80
C TYR A 19 -1.26 -6.46 1.69
N LEU A 20 -1.70 -6.80 0.48
CA LEU A 20 -2.45 -8.03 0.22
C LEU A 20 -1.64 -9.27 0.59
N LEU A 21 -0.32 -9.27 0.36
CA LEU A 21 0.56 -10.35 0.82
C LEU A 21 0.58 -10.50 2.34
N LEU A 22 0.57 -9.41 3.10
CA LEU A 22 0.50 -9.48 4.56
C LEU A 22 -0.83 -10.12 5.01
N VAL A 23 -1.95 -9.74 4.40
CA VAL A 23 -3.27 -10.30 4.70
C VAL A 23 -3.32 -11.80 4.36
N VAL A 24 -2.93 -12.18 3.14
CA VAL A 24 -2.92 -13.58 2.71
C VAL A 24 -1.91 -14.41 3.51
N GLY A 25 -0.76 -13.82 3.88
CA GLY A 25 0.24 -14.45 4.73
C GLY A 25 -0.28 -14.72 6.15
N ALA A 26 -1.00 -13.75 6.74
CA ALA A 26 -1.70 -13.95 8.00
C ALA A 26 -2.74 -15.07 7.90
N THR A 27 -3.52 -15.13 6.81
CA THR A 27 -4.46 -16.25 6.56
C THR A 27 -3.72 -17.58 6.46
N THR A 28 -2.59 -17.63 5.76
CA THR A 28 -1.77 -18.85 5.59
C THR A 28 -1.26 -19.36 6.94
N SER A 29 -0.86 -18.45 7.84
CA SER A 29 -0.45 -18.76 9.21
C SER A 29 -1.62 -19.29 10.05
N LEU A 30 -2.73 -18.55 10.10
CA LEU A 30 -3.91 -18.90 10.92
C LEU A 30 -4.57 -20.23 10.52
N THR A 31 -4.46 -20.61 9.25
CA THR A 31 -5.02 -21.86 8.72
C THR A 31 -4.01 -23.00 8.67
N GLU A 32 -2.78 -22.78 9.13
CA GLU A 32 -1.67 -23.73 9.03
C GLU A 32 -1.46 -24.25 7.59
N ALA A 33 -1.81 -23.45 6.59
CA ALA A 33 -1.86 -23.84 5.19
C ALA A 33 -0.49 -24.24 4.62
N ALA A 34 0.60 -23.73 5.21
CA ALA A 34 1.95 -24.11 4.83
C ALA A 34 2.24 -25.59 5.08
N ALA A 35 1.65 -26.19 6.13
CA ALA A 35 1.84 -27.61 6.46
C ALA A 35 1.21 -28.55 5.41
N ALA A 36 0.20 -28.07 4.68
CA ALA A 36 -0.42 -28.80 3.57
C ALA A 36 0.44 -28.78 2.28
N CYS A 37 1.61 -28.13 2.29
CA CYS A 37 2.48 -27.96 1.14
C CYS A 37 3.96 -28.12 1.53
N SER A 38 4.46 -29.36 1.53
CA SER A 38 5.81 -29.73 1.97
C SER A 38 6.97 -29.30 1.07
N GLY A 39 6.69 -28.84 -0.15
CA GLY A 39 7.68 -28.49 -1.16
C GLY A 39 7.75 -26.99 -1.43
N TRP A 40 8.78 -26.56 -2.15
CA TRP A 40 8.94 -25.21 -2.67
C TRP A 40 9.67 -25.27 -4.03
N PRO A 41 9.30 -24.48 -5.05
CA PRO A 41 8.36 -23.35 -5.05
C PRO A 41 6.87 -23.73 -5.11
N LEU A 42 6.53 -24.89 -5.68
CA LEU A 42 5.16 -25.44 -5.70
C LEU A 42 4.92 -26.28 -4.43
N CYS A 43 4.32 -27.47 -4.49
CA CYS A 43 4.14 -28.35 -3.32
C CYS A 43 4.77 -29.73 -3.54
N GLY A 44 4.58 -30.65 -2.59
CA GLY A 44 5.12 -32.01 -2.67
C GLY A 44 6.65 -32.01 -2.62
N ASP A 45 7.26 -32.38 -3.73
CA ASP A 45 8.72 -32.35 -3.98
C ASP A 45 9.23 -31.00 -4.52
N GLY A 46 8.34 -30.01 -4.65
CA GLY A 46 8.63 -28.68 -5.19
C GLY A 46 8.08 -28.44 -6.59
N ALA A 47 7.52 -29.47 -7.25
CA ALA A 47 6.92 -29.36 -8.58
C ALA A 47 5.44 -29.76 -8.64
N ALA A 48 4.91 -30.40 -7.60
CA ALA A 48 3.52 -30.87 -7.58
C ALA A 48 2.52 -29.76 -7.22
N LEU A 49 1.30 -29.87 -7.74
CA LEU A 49 0.18 -29.04 -7.31
C LEU A 49 -0.39 -29.51 -5.96
N PRO A 50 -1.01 -28.61 -5.18
CA PRO A 50 -1.67 -28.99 -3.92
C PRO A 50 -2.82 -29.96 -4.14
N THR A 51 -2.91 -30.98 -3.28
CA THR A 51 -4.03 -31.94 -3.24
C THR A 51 -5.15 -31.48 -2.31
N GLU A 52 -4.82 -30.63 -1.33
CA GLU A 52 -5.74 -30.12 -0.32
C GLU A 52 -6.04 -28.64 -0.54
N SER A 53 -7.24 -28.20 -0.12
CA SER A 53 -7.66 -26.79 -0.23
C SER A 53 -6.72 -25.83 0.51
N ALA A 54 -6.20 -26.23 1.67
CA ALA A 54 -5.24 -25.43 2.44
C ALA A 54 -3.94 -25.19 1.65
N GLY A 55 -3.44 -26.20 0.93
CA GLY A 55 -2.24 -26.04 0.10
C GLY A 55 -2.44 -25.06 -1.07
N TRP A 56 -3.67 -24.89 -1.57
CA TRP A 56 -3.98 -23.85 -2.56
C TRP A 56 -3.87 -22.43 -1.98
N VAL A 57 -4.13 -22.24 -0.67
CA VAL A 57 -3.90 -20.96 0.01
C VAL A 57 -2.41 -20.65 0.06
N ALA A 58 -1.59 -21.63 0.46
CA ALA A 58 -0.13 -21.47 0.52
C ALA A 58 0.47 -21.22 -0.88
N LEU A 59 0.03 -21.96 -1.90
CA LEU A 59 0.48 -21.74 -3.27
C LEU A 59 0.02 -20.37 -3.81
N GLY A 60 -1.22 -19.96 -3.50
CA GLY A 60 -1.75 -18.65 -3.87
C GLY A 60 -0.91 -17.52 -3.28
N HIS A 61 -0.54 -17.61 -1.99
CA HIS A 61 0.37 -16.66 -1.36
C HIS A 61 1.71 -16.54 -2.13
N ARG A 62 2.32 -17.68 -2.50
CA ARG A 62 3.59 -17.72 -3.25
C ARG A 62 3.46 -17.13 -4.66
N ALA A 63 2.36 -17.41 -5.35
CA ALA A 63 2.08 -16.87 -6.68
C ALA A 63 1.93 -15.35 -6.63
N ILE A 64 1.19 -14.82 -5.66
CA ILE A 64 1.07 -13.38 -5.41
C ILE A 64 2.45 -12.80 -5.08
N ALA A 65 3.26 -13.49 -4.28
CA ALA A 65 4.60 -13.02 -3.91
C ALA A 65 5.51 -12.88 -5.13
N ALA A 66 5.46 -13.81 -6.08
CA ALA A 66 6.19 -13.71 -7.34
C ALA A 66 5.76 -12.47 -8.15
N VAL A 67 4.45 -12.23 -8.30
CA VAL A 67 3.92 -11.07 -9.03
C VAL A 67 4.34 -9.76 -8.36
N VAL A 68 4.21 -9.67 -7.03
CA VAL A 68 4.58 -8.48 -6.27
C VAL A 68 6.09 -8.25 -6.30
N GLY A 69 6.90 -9.31 -6.27
CA GLY A 69 8.36 -9.20 -6.42
C GLY A 69 8.76 -8.56 -7.76
N VAL A 70 8.05 -8.90 -8.84
CA VAL A 70 8.22 -8.22 -10.15
C VAL A 70 7.81 -6.75 -10.06
N LEU A 71 6.69 -6.43 -9.41
CA LEU A 71 6.25 -5.04 -9.23
C LEU A 71 7.24 -4.21 -8.40
N VAL A 72 7.88 -4.80 -7.38
CA VAL A 72 8.97 -4.16 -6.61
C VAL A 72 10.15 -3.85 -7.54
N ALA A 73 10.60 -4.82 -8.34
CA ALA A 73 11.70 -4.61 -9.28
C ALA A 73 11.37 -3.54 -10.34
N LEU A 74 10.14 -3.54 -10.86
CA LEU A 74 9.67 -2.51 -11.80
C LEU A 74 9.59 -1.13 -11.15
N SER A 75 9.12 -1.03 -9.90
CA SER A 75 9.10 0.23 -9.15
C SER A 75 10.49 0.81 -8.98
N VAL A 76 11.48 -0.04 -8.66
CA VAL A 76 12.89 0.34 -8.63
C VAL A 76 13.35 0.83 -10.00
N ALA A 77 13.15 0.06 -11.07
CA ALA A 77 13.59 0.46 -12.40
C ALA A 77 13.01 1.82 -12.81
N LEU A 78 11.71 2.04 -12.62
CA LEU A 78 11.04 3.30 -12.94
C LEU A 78 11.52 4.46 -12.07
N ALA A 79 11.75 4.25 -10.76
CA ALA A 79 12.29 5.30 -9.89
C ALA A 79 13.68 5.80 -10.32
N TRP A 80 14.49 4.94 -10.96
CA TRP A 80 15.79 5.35 -11.49
C TRP A 80 15.64 6.05 -12.84
N LEU A 81 14.82 5.50 -13.74
CA LEU A 81 14.56 6.07 -15.06
C LEU A 81 13.92 7.47 -14.97
N ASP A 82 12.95 7.64 -14.07
CA ASP A 82 12.16 8.88 -13.94
C ASP A 82 12.82 9.92 -13.02
N GLY A 83 14.06 9.71 -12.59
CA GLY A 83 14.76 10.75 -11.83
C GLY A 83 14.29 10.92 -10.37
N ALA A 84 13.62 9.93 -9.77
CA ALA A 84 13.03 10.06 -8.43
C ALA A 84 14.05 10.47 -7.34
N SER A 85 13.57 11.10 -6.27
CA SER A 85 14.42 11.62 -5.20
C SER A 85 15.27 10.51 -4.52
N ARG A 86 16.42 10.89 -3.95
CA ARG A 86 17.33 9.95 -3.27
C ARG A 86 16.63 9.14 -2.17
N ARG A 87 15.68 9.75 -1.45
CA ARG A 87 14.92 9.09 -0.38
C ARG A 87 14.00 7.99 -0.94
N VAL A 88 13.26 8.28 -2.02
CA VAL A 88 12.40 7.30 -2.72
C VAL A 88 13.23 6.12 -3.23
N ARG A 89 14.35 6.39 -3.91
CA ARG A 89 15.25 5.35 -4.43
C ARG A 89 15.85 4.49 -3.33
N ALA A 90 16.29 5.09 -2.22
CA ALA A 90 16.85 4.35 -1.08
C ALA A 90 15.82 3.39 -0.44
N ALA A 91 14.58 3.85 -0.27
CA ALA A 91 13.52 3.00 0.26
C ALA A 91 13.17 1.84 -0.68
N LEU A 92 13.06 2.10 -1.98
CA LEU A 92 12.81 1.03 -2.96
C LEU A 92 13.99 0.06 -3.10
N ALA A 93 15.24 0.53 -2.98
CA ALA A 93 16.41 -0.35 -2.90
C ALA A 93 16.35 -1.26 -1.68
N ALA A 94 15.98 -0.72 -0.51
CA ALA A 94 15.82 -1.52 0.69
C ALA A 94 14.73 -2.59 0.51
N ALA A 95 13.57 -2.23 -0.05
CA ALA A 95 12.52 -3.19 -0.38
C ALA A 95 13.01 -4.30 -1.33
N LEU A 96 13.74 -3.94 -2.39
CA LEU A 96 14.28 -4.90 -3.36
C LEU A 96 15.28 -5.88 -2.74
N LEU A 97 16.12 -5.42 -1.81
CA LEU A 97 17.10 -6.26 -1.12
C LEU A 97 16.45 -7.15 -0.06
N LEU A 98 15.45 -6.64 0.65
CA LEU A 98 14.75 -7.38 1.71
C LEU A 98 13.80 -8.45 1.13
N PHE A 99 13.18 -8.21 -0.02
CA PHE A 99 12.21 -9.14 -0.62
C PHE A 99 12.74 -10.58 -0.86
N PRO A 100 13.93 -10.79 -1.45
CA PRO A 100 14.47 -12.14 -1.61
C PRO A 100 14.85 -12.78 -0.26
N ALA A 101 15.38 -12.00 0.69
CA ALA A 101 15.67 -12.51 2.05
C ALA A 101 14.38 -12.96 2.75
N GLN A 102 13.33 -12.16 2.66
CA GLN A 102 11.98 -12.47 3.16
C GLN A 102 11.42 -13.76 2.54
N SER A 103 11.53 -13.88 1.21
CA SER A 103 11.07 -15.05 0.48
C SER A 103 11.86 -16.31 0.87
N GLY A 104 13.17 -16.18 1.08
CA GLY A 104 14.03 -17.27 1.54
C GLY A 104 13.68 -17.75 2.95
N VAL A 105 13.48 -16.84 3.90
CA VAL A 105 13.03 -17.20 5.26
C VAL A 105 11.69 -17.93 5.21
N GLY A 106 10.73 -17.43 4.43
CA GLY A 106 9.42 -18.07 4.28
C GLY A 106 9.51 -19.47 3.65
N ALA A 107 10.35 -19.63 2.62
CA ALA A 107 10.58 -20.91 1.96
C ALA A 107 11.19 -21.95 2.92
N LEU A 108 12.24 -21.57 3.65
CA LEU A 108 12.95 -22.45 4.58
C LEU A 108 12.06 -22.89 5.76
N VAL A 109 11.21 -21.99 6.27
CA VAL A 109 10.21 -22.35 7.30
C VAL A 109 9.17 -23.32 6.72
N ALA A 110 8.72 -23.12 5.47
CA ALA A 110 7.71 -23.97 4.84
C ALA A 110 8.19 -25.40 4.55
N VAL A 111 9.47 -25.59 4.21
CA VAL A 111 10.05 -26.94 3.96
C VAL A 111 10.62 -27.60 5.20
N GLY A 112 10.59 -26.92 6.36
CA GLY A 112 11.04 -27.45 7.64
C GLY A 112 12.55 -27.31 7.92
N ASP A 113 13.30 -26.61 7.07
CA ASP A 113 14.73 -26.33 7.27
C ASP A 113 14.99 -25.25 8.33
N LEU A 114 13.98 -24.43 8.63
CA LEU A 114 13.98 -23.47 9.73
C LEU A 114 12.81 -23.71 10.68
N PRO A 115 12.98 -23.45 11.99
CA PRO A 115 11.92 -23.66 12.96
C PRO A 115 10.78 -22.64 12.76
N VAL A 116 9.55 -23.10 13.00
CA VAL A 116 8.32 -22.27 12.91
C VAL A 116 8.34 -21.04 13.81
N SER A 117 9.18 -21.04 14.87
CA SER A 117 9.42 -19.89 15.73
C SER A 117 10.05 -18.69 15.03
N LEU A 118 10.56 -18.86 13.79
CA LEU A 118 11.02 -17.77 12.93
C LEU A 118 9.90 -17.16 12.07
N GLY A 119 8.66 -17.64 12.16
CA GLY A 119 7.50 -17.01 11.54
C GLY A 119 7.37 -15.49 11.81
N PRO A 120 7.59 -15.01 13.05
CA PRO A 120 7.62 -13.58 13.34
C PRO A 120 8.74 -12.81 12.63
N VAL A 121 9.89 -13.44 12.36
CA VAL A 121 10.98 -12.81 11.59
C VAL A 121 10.54 -12.61 10.14
N HIS A 122 9.88 -13.60 9.55
CA HIS A 122 9.25 -13.47 8.24
C HIS A 122 8.21 -12.33 8.24
N LEU A 123 7.33 -12.27 9.23
CA LEU A 123 6.36 -11.17 9.32
C LEU A 123 7.06 -9.80 9.43
N LEU A 124 8.07 -9.67 10.28
CA LEU A 124 8.80 -8.41 10.49
C LEU A 124 9.48 -7.91 9.21
N LEU A 125 10.13 -8.80 8.47
CA LEU A 125 10.73 -8.49 7.16
C LEU A 125 9.65 -8.05 6.15
N GLY A 126 8.50 -8.74 6.13
CA GLY A 126 7.36 -8.36 5.30
C GLY A 126 6.82 -6.95 5.63
N VAL A 127 6.67 -6.63 6.91
CA VAL A 127 6.24 -5.30 7.37
C VAL A 127 7.30 -4.23 7.05
N ALA A 128 8.59 -4.56 7.16
CA ALA A 128 9.67 -3.64 6.79
C ALA A 128 9.66 -3.32 5.28
N ILE A 129 9.41 -4.32 4.43
CA ILE A 129 9.23 -4.13 2.98
C ILE A 129 8.01 -3.25 2.72
N PHE A 130 6.88 -3.53 3.38
CA PHE A 130 5.67 -2.71 3.25
C PHE A 130 5.92 -1.25 3.64
N GLY A 131 6.56 -1.03 4.79
CA GLY A 131 6.92 0.31 5.26
C GLY A 131 7.84 1.04 4.28
N ALA A 132 8.83 0.36 3.69
CA ALA A 132 9.73 0.94 2.71
C ALA A 132 8.99 1.35 1.42
N VAL A 133 8.13 0.49 0.87
CA VAL A 133 7.34 0.80 -0.33
C VAL A 133 6.33 1.92 -0.05
N LEU A 134 5.67 1.89 1.11
CA LEU A 134 4.71 2.93 1.50
C LEU A 134 5.39 4.29 1.72
N ALA A 135 6.56 4.32 2.36
CA ALA A 135 7.35 5.53 2.53
C ALA A 135 7.81 6.09 1.16
N ALA A 136 8.23 5.23 0.24
CA ALA A 136 8.58 5.64 -1.11
C ALA A 136 7.38 6.28 -1.84
N LEU A 137 6.18 5.70 -1.72
CA LEU A 137 4.96 6.25 -2.29
C LEU A 137 4.60 7.60 -1.66
N ALA A 138 4.65 7.70 -0.33
CA ALA A 138 4.32 8.93 0.39
C ALA A 138 5.26 10.08 0.02
N TRP A 139 6.58 9.85 0.02
CA TRP A 139 7.57 10.87 -0.36
C TRP A 139 7.50 11.24 -1.83
N TRP A 140 7.13 10.31 -2.71
CA TRP A 140 6.90 10.64 -4.11
C TRP A 140 5.67 11.54 -4.26
N LEU A 141 4.56 11.18 -3.59
CA LEU A 141 3.33 11.99 -3.61
C LEU A 141 3.61 13.40 -3.10
N GLU A 142 4.25 13.52 -1.93
CA GLU A 142 4.68 14.80 -1.34
C GLU A 142 5.46 15.65 -2.34
N ALA A 143 6.47 15.07 -3.01
CA ALA A 143 7.28 15.80 -3.99
C ALA A 143 6.52 16.17 -5.27
N SER A 144 5.49 15.40 -5.64
CA SER A 144 4.72 15.59 -6.88
C SER A 144 3.50 16.51 -6.71
N THR A 145 2.92 16.57 -5.51
CA THR A 145 1.68 17.33 -5.23
C THR A 145 1.87 18.49 -4.28
N GLY A 146 3.01 18.59 -3.59
CA GLY A 146 3.27 19.70 -2.67
C GLY A 146 3.28 21.03 -3.40
N ALA A 147 2.38 21.94 -3.00
CA ALA A 147 2.41 23.32 -3.49
C ALA A 147 3.46 24.14 -2.70
N PRO A 148 4.09 25.16 -3.30
CA PRO A 148 4.97 26.08 -2.57
C PRO A 148 4.29 26.76 -1.37
N ASP A 149 2.97 26.86 -1.42
CA ASP A 149 2.11 27.50 -0.41
C ASP A 149 1.72 26.55 0.75
N ASP A 150 2.05 25.25 0.66
CA ASP A 150 1.84 24.27 1.75
C ASP A 150 2.93 24.36 2.83
N ALA A 151 3.89 25.27 2.70
CA ALA A 151 4.85 25.55 3.76
C ALA A 151 4.12 26.13 4.99
N PRO A 152 4.53 25.79 6.23
CA PRO A 152 3.98 26.44 7.41
C PRO A 152 4.13 27.95 7.26
N VAL A 153 3.01 28.66 7.12
CA VAL A 153 3.01 30.12 7.21
C VAL A 153 3.51 30.46 8.60
N ASP A 154 4.59 31.22 8.69
CA ASP A 154 5.10 31.71 9.97
C ASP A 154 4.05 32.66 10.53
N PHE A 155 3.17 32.13 11.39
CA PHE A 155 2.13 32.92 12.02
C PHE A 155 2.81 33.82 13.05
N GLN A 156 3.02 35.08 12.66
CA GLN A 156 3.58 36.10 13.54
C GLN A 156 2.42 36.79 14.28
N PRO A 157 2.23 36.52 15.59
CA PRO A 157 1.09 37.07 16.33
C PRO A 157 1.16 38.61 16.35
N GLY A 158 0.12 39.28 15.87
CA GLY A 158 0.03 40.75 15.85
C GLY A 158 0.37 41.42 14.52
N THR A 159 0.52 40.66 13.43
CA THR A 159 0.52 41.20 12.06
C THR A 159 -0.89 41.08 11.47
N ASP A 160 -1.42 42.17 10.90
CA ASP A 160 -2.72 42.20 10.19
C ASP A 160 -2.65 41.54 8.80
N ASP A 161 -1.62 40.72 8.54
CA ASP A 161 -1.41 39.98 7.30
C ASP A 161 -2.29 38.72 7.26
N LEU A 162 -3.59 38.91 7.47
CA LEU A 162 -4.58 37.94 7.02
C LEU A 162 -4.61 38.02 5.49
N PRO A 163 -4.57 36.90 4.76
CA PRO A 163 -4.82 36.93 3.32
C PRO A 163 -6.13 37.67 3.09
N PRO A 164 -6.23 38.54 2.06
CA PRO A 164 -7.46 39.27 1.80
C PRO A 164 -8.58 38.26 1.79
N VAL A 165 -9.62 38.51 2.61
CA VAL A 165 -10.85 37.73 2.54
C VAL A 165 -11.41 38.02 1.16
N GLU A 166 -11.01 37.22 0.16
CA GLU A 166 -11.77 37.13 -1.07
C GLU A 166 -13.17 36.77 -0.60
N GLU A 167 -14.10 37.72 -0.76
CA GLU A 167 -15.53 37.49 -0.54
C GLU A 167 -15.90 36.34 -1.47
N ALA A 168 -15.78 35.12 -0.97
CA ALA A 168 -16.23 33.94 -1.65
C ALA A 168 -17.70 34.22 -1.98
N PRO A 169 -18.12 34.12 -3.26
CA PRO A 169 -19.48 34.44 -3.64
C PRO A 169 -20.45 33.74 -2.69
N GLU A 170 -21.29 34.50 -1.99
CA GLU A 170 -22.23 33.90 -1.05
C GLU A 170 -23.06 32.86 -1.81
N PRO A 171 -23.07 31.59 -1.37
CA PRO A 171 -23.79 30.56 -2.10
C PRO A 171 -25.28 30.87 -2.08
N GLU A 172 -25.90 30.96 -3.27
CA GLU A 172 -27.34 31.15 -3.37
C GLU A 172 -28.09 29.97 -2.73
N ILE A 173 -28.72 30.19 -1.58
CA ILE A 173 -29.50 29.17 -0.88
C ILE A 173 -30.94 29.15 -1.43
N PRO A 174 -31.42 28.02 -2.00
CA PRO A 174 -32.80 27.92 -2.45
C PRO A 174 -33.79 28.17 -1.31
N ARG A 175 -34.82 29.00 -1.56
CA ARG A 175 -35.87 29.33 -0.56
C ARG A 175 -36.96 28.26 -0.47
N ALA A 176 -37.17 27.50 -1.54
CA ALA A 176 -38.15 26.42 -1.57
C ALA A 176 -37.66 25.18 -0.76
N THR A 177 -38.58 24.52 -0.06
CA THR A 177 -38.30 23.42 0.88
C THR A 177 -37.60 22.22 0.24
N LEU A 178 -38.12 21.73 -0.90
CA LEU A 178 -37.54 20.56 -1.58
C LEU A 178 -36.13 20.84 -2.17
N PRO A 179 -35.89 21.95 -2.90
CA PRO A 179 -34.55 22.31 -3.37
C PRO A 179 -33.55 22.51 -2.24
N ARG A 180 -33.98 23.10 -1.11
CA ARG A 180 -33.13 23.33 0.06
C ARG A 180 -32.71 22.00 0.71
N LEU A 181 -33.65 21.09 0.93
CA LEU A 181 -33.35 19.74 1.44
C LEU A 181 -32.36 18.99 0.54
N LYS A 182 -32.55 19.07 -0.79
CA LYS A 182 -31.64 18.44 -1.75
C LYS A 182 -30.23 19.04 -1.70
N ALA A 183 -30.12 20.36 -1.61
CA ALA A 183 -28.84 21.06 -1.51
C ALA A 183 -28.11 20.71 -0.20
N THR A 184 -28.82 20.68 0.93
CA THR A 184 -28.25 20.28 2.23
C THR A 184 -27.78 18.83 2.21
N ALA A 185 -28.58 17.90 1.68
CA ALA A 185 -28.19 16.49 1.57
C ALA A 185 -26.95 16.30 0.69
N ALA A 186 -26.87 17.01 -0.45
CA ALA A 186 -25.71 16.96 -1.33
C ALA A 186 -24.45 17.56 -0.69
N ALA A 187 -24.58 18.67 0.03
CA ALA A 187 -23.48 19.28 0.78
C ALA A 187 -22.99 18.36 1.89
N TYR A 188 -23.90 17.79 2.67
CA TYR A 188 -23.59 16.81 3.70
C TYR A 188 -22.83 15.60 3.12
N PHE A 189 -23.30 15.05 2.00
CA PHE A 189 -22.65 13.93 1.33
C PHE A 189 -21.26 14.29 0.80
N ARG A 190 -21.06 15.51 0.27
CA ARG A 190 -19.73 16.00 -0.14
C ARG A 190 -18.78 16.17 1.05
N LEU A 191 -19.28 16.65 2.18
CA LEU A 191 -18.50 16.88 3.41
C LEU A 191 -18.11 15.57 4.12
N MET A 192 -18.94 14.53 4.01
CA MET A 192 -18.60 13.18 4.49
C MET A 192 -17.41 12.56 3.74
N LYS A 193 -16.89 13.22 2.69
CA LYS A 193 -15.76 12.78 1.86
C LYS A 193 -15.82 11.26 1.64
N PRO A 194 -16.81 10.75 0.90
CA PRO A 194 -17.14 9.31 0.83
C PRO A 194 -15.96 8.43 0.40
N ARG A 195 -14.97 9.01 -0.30
CA ARG A 195 -13.69 8.36 -0.60
C ARG A 195 -12.87 7.99 0.64
N LEU A 196 -12.87 8.83 1.67
CA LEU A 196 -12.21 8.57 2.96
C LEU A 196 -12.97 7.53 3.79
N MET A 197 -14.30 7.51 3.75
CA MET A 197 -15.08 6.46 4.43
C MET A 197 -14.70 5.06 3.91
N TRP A 198 -14.54 4.91 2.60
CA TRP A 198 -14.16 3.63 2.00
C TRP A 198 -12.75 3.19 2.41
N LEU A 199 -11.81 4.13 2.50
CA LEU A 199 -10.46 3.87 3.00
C LEU A 199 -10.48 3.46 4.47
N LEU A 200 -11.30 4.11 5.29
CA LEU A 200 -11.45 3.77 6.71
C LEU A 200 -12.13 2.41 6.90
N CYS A 201 -13.12 2.06 6.07
CA CYS A 201 -13.73 0.73 6.08
C CYS A 201 -12.75 -0.35 5.64
N LEU A 202 -11.89 -0.09 4.65
CA LEU A 202 -10.84 -1.03 4.23
C LEU A 202 -9.78 -1.23 5.31
N VAL A 203 -9.40 -0.18 6.04
CA VAL A 203 -8.49 -0.27 7.19
C VAL A 203 -9.15 -1.03 8.34
N ALA A 204 -10.42 -0.72 8.65
CA ALA A 204 -11.17 -1.41 9.71
C ALA A 204 -11.42 -2.88 9.39
N ALA A 205 -11.60 -3.25 8.12
CA ALA A 205 -11.76 -4.64 7.69
C ALA A 205 -10.45 -5.46 7.76
N ALA A 206 -9.32 -4.81 8.02
CA ALA A 206 -8.01 -5.44 8.13
C ALA A 206 -7.43 -5.45 9.55
N ALA A 207 -8.18 -4.91 10.52
CA ALA A 207 -7.91 -5.01 11.95
C ALA A 207 -8.69 -6.19 12.55
#